data_AF-A0A962Z8D7-F1
#
_entry.id   AF-A0A962Z8D7-F1
#
_cell.length_a   1.000
_cell.length_b   1.000
_cell.length_c   1.000
_cell.angle_alpha   90.00
_cell.angle_beta   90.00
_cell.angle_gamma   90.00
#
_symmetry.space_group_name_H-M   'P 1'
#
loop_
_entity.id
_entity.type
_entity.pdbx_description
1 polymer ?
#
loop_
_entity_poly.entity_id
_entity_poly.type
_entity_poly.pdbx_seq_one_letter_code
_entity_poly.pdbx_strand_id
1 'polypeptide(L)'
;LELGVEAKSGTENVFLTELTYGGVFRLANIPPDSLQPLLMVECPRMLFPFARRIVADATRDGGFPPLMIDPIDFVSLYRRRIMAAQQQAGANPPAQG
;
A
#
# COMPACT_ATOMS: atom_id res chain seq x y z
N LEU A 1 3.30 5.58 1.09
CA LEU A 1 2.11 4.88 0.59
C LEU A 1 1.82 5.44 -0.79
N GLU A 2 1.71 4.58 -1.78
CA GLU A 2 1.38 4.98 -3.16
C GLU A 2 -0.01 4.47 -3.47
N LEU A 3 -0.89 5.36 -3.93
CA LEU A 3 -2.22 5.02 -4.43
C LEU A 3 -2.30 5.46 -5.89
N GLY A 4 -2.53 4.51 -6.78
CA GLY A 4 -2.82 4.74 -8.19
C GLY A 4 -4.25 4.34 -8.49
N VAL A 5 -4.98 5.24 -9.12
CA VAL A 5 -6.38 5.03 -9.51
C VAL A 5 -6.56 5.43 -10.95
N GLU A 6 -7.09 4.50 -11.75
CA GLU A 6 -7.43 4.72 -13.15
C GLU A 6 -8.90 4.32 -13.37
N ALA A 7 -9.64 5.17 -14.07
CA ALA A 7 -10.99 4.87 -14.53
C ALA A 7 -11.06 4.95 -16.06
N LYS A 8 -11.71 3.96 -16.67
CA LYS A 8 -11.87 3.86 -18.13
C LYS A 8 -13.35 3.76 -18.52
N SER A 9 -13.67 4.33 -19.67
CA SER A 9 -14.94 4.13 -20.36
C SER A 9 -14.63 3.53 -21.72
N GLY A 10 -14.90 2.23 -21.87
CA GLY A 10 -14.41 1.46 -23.03
C GLY A 10 -12.88 1.47 -23.07
N THR A 11 -12.32 2.03 -24.14
CA THR A 11 -10.86 2.15 -24.34
C THR A 11 -10.28 3.49 -23.89
N GLU A 12 -11.13 4.46 -23.52
CA GLU A 12 -10.69 5.80 -23.17
C GLU A 12 -10.49 5.94 -21.66
N ASN A 13 -9.38 6.59 -21.28
CA ASN A 13 -9.12 6.97 -19.91
C ASN A 13 -9.98 8.18 -19.53
N VAL A 14 -10.82 8.01 -18.53
CA VAL A 14 -11.73 9.05 -18.02
C VAL A 14 -10.99 9.93 -17.02
N PHE A 15 -10.27 9.31 -16.07
CA PHE A 15 -9.36 10.01 -15.18
C PHE A 15 -8.25 9.10 -14.65
N LEU A 16 -7.16 9.73 -14.23
CA LEU A 16 -6.02 9.14 -13.54
C LEU A 16 -5.72 9.97 -12.30
N THR A 17 -5.49 9.33 -11.16
CA THR A 17 -5.04 9.97 -9.93
C THR A 17 -3.92 9.15 -9.32
N GLU A 18 -2.80 9.81 -9.06
CA GLU A 18 -1.65 9.23 -8.37
C GLU A 18 -1.39 10.04 -7.10
N LEU A 19 -1.25 9.34 -5.97
CA LEU A 19 -0.99 9.96 -4.68
C LEU A 19 0.17 9.25 -3.98
N THR A 20 1.21 10.02 -3.70
CA THR A 20 2.26 9.64 -2.75
C THR A 20 1.98 10.29 -1.41
N TYR A 21 1.65 9.47 -0.42
CA TYR A 21 1.32 9.92 0.93
C TYR A 21 2.31 9.34 1.96
N GLY A 22 2.87 10.22 2.79
CA GLY A 22 3.89 9.90 3.78
C GLY A 22 3.57 10.47 5.15
N GLY A 23 4.18 9.89 6.18
CA GLY A 23 4.08 10.38 7.55
C GLY A 23 5.40 10.18 8.29
N VAL A 24 5.66 11.05 9.26
CA VAL A 24 6.83 10.95 10.13
C VAL A 24 6.43 10.20 11.40
N PHE A 25 7.15 9.13 11.71
CA PHE A 25 6.89 8.29 12.88
C PHE A 25 8.08 8.30 13.81
N ARG A 26 7.83 8.54 15.10
CA ARG A 26 8.81 8.27 16.15
C ARG A 26 8.60 6.85 16.66
N LEU A 27 9.63 6.02 16.53
CA LEU A 27 9.64 4.66 17.06
C LEU A 27 10.55 4.62 18.28
N ALA A 28 10.05 4.07 19.39
CA ALA A 28 10.80 3.94 20.63
C ALA A 28 10.54 2.57 21.24
N ASN A 29 11.60 1.93 21.76
CA ASN A 29 11.52 0.66 22.47
C ASN A 29 10.81 -0.47 21.70
N ILE A 30 11.00 -0.53 20.39
CA ILE A 30 10.41 -1.58 19.54
C ILE A 30 11.38 -2.75 19.43
N PRO A 31 10.95 -3.99 19.75
CA PRO A 31 11.76 -5.19 19.53
C PRO A 31 12.11 -5.34 18.03
N PRO A 32 13.33 -5.81 17.69
CA PRO A 32 13.76 -5.94 16.29
C PRO A 32 12.77 -6.72 15.41
N ASP A 33 12.23 -7.82 15.94
CA ASP A 33 11.29 -8.70 15.21
C ASP A 33 9.92 -8.04 14.96
N SER A 34 9.59 -7.01 15.73
CA SER A 34 8.33 -6.26 15.61
C SER A 34 8.45 -5.01 14.74
N LEU A 35 9.68 -4.56 14.45
CA LEU A 35 9.90 -3.34 13.67
C LEU A 35 9.34 -3.45 12.25
N GLN A 36 9.63 -4.55 11.56
CA GLN A 36 9.20 -4.72 10.18
C GLN A 36 7.67 -4.85 10.05
N PRO A 37 6.97 -5.67 10.87
CA PRO A 37 5.50 -5.66 10.91
C PRO A 37 4.93 -4.27 11.19
N LEU A 38 5.50 -3.52 12.12
CA LEU A 38 5.05 -2.16 12.45
C LEU A 38 5.13 -1.23 11.24
N LEU A 39 6.28 -1.20 10.55
CA LEU A 39 6.48 -0.36 9.38
C LEU A 39 5.60 -0.76 8.19
N MET A 40 5.35 -2.05 8.01
CA MET A 40 4.62 -2.59 6.85
C MET A 40 3.11 -2.70 7.05
N VAL A 41 2.64 -2.70 8.30
CA VAL A 41 1.22 -2.83 8.65
C VAL A 41 0.71 -1.60 9.36
N GLU A 42 1.31 -1.24 10.49
CA GLU A 42 0.77 -0.21 11.38
C GLU A 42 0.92 1.20 10.83
N CYS A 43 2.12 1.54 10.34
CA CYS A 43 2.35 2.83 9.68
C CYS A 43 1.39 3.09 8.50
N PRO A 44 1.27 2.21 7.49
CA PRO A 44 0.35 2.44 6.39
C PRO A 44 -1.13 2.36 6.82
N ARG A 45 -1.49 1.52 7.80
CA ARG A 45 -2.85 1.48 8.37
C ARG A 45 -3.28 2.81 8.97
N MET A 46 -2.36 3.53 9.64
CA MET A 46 -2.63 4.88 10.15
C MET A 46 -2.76 5.92 9.03
N LEU A 47 -1.96 5.81 7.97
CA LEU A 47 -1.95 6.77 6.86
C LEU A 47 -3.13 6.58 5.90
N PHE A 48 -3.57 5.35 5.69
CA PHE A 48 -4.52 4.98 4.64
C PHE A 48 -5.87 5.73 4.69
N PRO A 49 -6.52 5.95 5.86
CA PRO A 49 -7.77 6.70 5.93
C PRO A 49 -7.66 8.13 5.37
N PHE A 50 -6.51 8.79 5.55
CA PHE A 50 -6.26 10.13 5.04
C PHE A 50 -5.96 10.09 3.54
N ALA A 51 -5.10 9.17 3.11
CA ALA A 51 -4.74 9.03 1.71
C ALA A 51 -5.96 8.71 0.83
N ARG A 52 -6.82 7.76 1.24
CA ARG A 52 -8.04 7.44 0.47
C ARG A 52 -9.06 8.58 0.47
N ARG A 53 -9.09 9.41 1.52
CA ARG A 53 -9.96 10.58 1.57
C ARG A 53 -9.54 11.63 0.55
N ILE A 54 -8.24 11.87 0.41
CA ILE A 54 -7.69 12.78 -0.61
C ILE A 54 -8.11 12.33 -2.01
N VAL A 55 -8.06 11.03 -2.31
CA VAL A 55 -8.53 10.51 -3.60
C VAL A 55 -10.03 10.74 -3.82
N ALA A 56 -10.84 10.50 -2.78
CA ALA A 56 -12.29 10.73 -2.86
C ALA A 56 -12.63 12.22 -3.09
N ASP A 57 -11.89 13.12 -2.43
CA ASP A 57 -12.06 14.56 -2.63
C ASP A 57 -11.55 15.00 -4.02
N ALA A 58 -10.38 14.53 -4.46
CA ALA A 58 -9.82 14.85 -5.78
C ALA A 58 -10.73 14.42 -6.93
N THR A 59 -11.32 13.22 -6.85
CA THR A 59 -12.27 12.71 -7.86
C THR A 59 -13.56 13.53 -7.87
N ARG A 60 -14.10 13.88 -6.69
CA ARG A 60 -15.27 14.75 -6.57
C ARG A 60 -15.01 16.14 -7.14
N ASP A 61 -13.89 16.75 -6.77
CA ASP A 61 -13.54 18.10 -7.19
C ASP A 61 -13.22 18.15 -8.70
N GLY A 62 -12.85 17.01 -9.29
CA GLY A 62 -12.77 16.81 -10.74
C GLY A 62 -14.12 16.66 -11.46
N GLY A 63 -15.24 16.74 -10.74
CA GLY A 63 -16.60 16.63 -11.31
C GLY A 63 -17.13 15.21 -11.45
N PHE A 64 -16.41 14.20 -10.94
CA PHE A 64 -16.83 12.81 -10.97
C PHE A 64 -17.49 12.39 -9.64
N PRO A 65 -18.22 11.25 -9.60
CA PRO A 65 -18.61 10.64 -8.34
C PRO A 65 -17.36 10.40 -7.46
N PRO A 66 -17.44 10.64 -6.14
CA PRO A 66 -16.30 10.43 -5.25
C PRO A 66 -15.90 8.96 -5.25
N LEU A 67 -14.64 8.69 -5.57
CA LEU A 67 -14.13 7.33 -5.51
C LEU A 67 -13.81 6.93 -4.08
N MET A 68 -14.65 6.07 -3.53
CA MET A 68 -14.45 5.50 -2.19
C MET A 68 -13.62 4.23 -2.30
N ILE A 69 -12.34 4.33 -1.95
CA ILE A 69 -11.45 3.15 -1.90
C ILE A 69 -11.81 2.30 -0.67
N ASP A 70 -12.00 1.00 -0.90
CA ASP A 70 -12.25 0.02 0.15
C ASP A 70 -11.09 -0.07 1.15
N PRO A 71 -11.36 -0.45 2.42
CA PRO A 71 -10.33 -0.74 3.39
C PRO A 71 -9.34 -1.80 2.90
N ILE A 72 -8.04 -1.57 3.12
CA ILE A 72 -6.98 -2.52 2.79
C ILE A 72 -6.63 -3.36 4.03
N ASP A 73 -6.56 -4.69 3.85
CA ASP A 73 -5.98 -5.59 4.85
C ASP A 73 -4.44 -5.65 4.71
N PHE A 74 -3.77 -4.75 5.42
CA PHE A 74 -2.31 -4.69 5.45
C PHE A 74 -1.65 -5.92 6.10
N VAL A 75 -2.33 -6.62 7.01
CA VAL A 75 -1.80 -7.84 7.64
C VAL A 75 -1.67 -8.95 6.60
N SER A 76 -2.73 -9.16 5.82
CA SER A 76 -2.73 -10.16 4.75
C SER A 76 -1.74 -9.83 3.63
N LEU A 77 -1.54 -8.54 3.31
CA LEU A 77 -0.48 -8.11 2.39
C LEU A 77 0.92 -8.41 2.93
N TYR A 78 1.18 -8.10 4.20
CA TYR A 78 2.46 -8.38 4.83
C TYR A 78 2.78 -9.88 4.87
N ARG A 79 1.80 -10.71 5.25
CA ARG A 79 1.94 -12.18 5.25
C ARG A 79 2.30 -12.72 3.86
N ARG A 80 1.59 -12.27 2.82
CA ARG A 80 1.87 -12.65 1.43
C ARG A 80 3.30 -12.27 1.02
N ARG A 81 3.78 -11.10 1.43
CA ARG A 81 5.16 -10.65 1.16
C ARG A 81 6.21 -11.56 1.79
N ILE A 82 6.03 -11.97 3.06
CA ILE A 82 6.97 -12.87 3.74
C ILE A 82 6.99 -14.26 3.09
N MET A 83 5.81 -14.81 2.79
CA MET A 83 5.71 -16.13 2.14
C MET A 83 6.41 -16.14 0.78
N ALA A 84 6.22 -15.10 -0.03
CA ALA A 84 6.89 -14.97 -1.33
C ALA A 84 8.43 -14.87 -1.17
N ALA A 85 8.91 -14.10 -0.19
CA ALA A 85 10.35 -13.96 0.08
C ALA A 85 10.99 -15.30 0.52
N GLN A 86 10.26 -16.10 1.30
CA GLN A 86 10.72 -17.44 1.71
C GLN A 86 10.79 -18.42 0.53
N GLN A 87 9.83 -18.35 -0.40
CA GLN A 87 9.82 -19.18 -1.60
C GLN A 87 10.96 -18.84 -2.58
N GLN A 88 11.33 -17.56 -2.68
CA GLN A 88 12.48 -17.13 -3.49
C GLN A 88 13.83 -17.48 -2.85
N ALA A 89 13.92 -17.50 -1.51
CA ALA A 89 15.13 -17.93 -0.82
C ALA A 89 15.38 -19.45 -0.91
N GLY A 90 14.34 -20.26 -1.14
CA GLY A 90 14.44 -21.72 -1.32
C GLY A 90 14.79 -22.18 -2.74
N ALA A 91 14.81 -21.28 -3.74
CA ALA A 91 14.99 -21.62 -5.16
C ALA A 91 16.43 -21.52 -5.69
N ASN A 92 17.40 -21.10 -4.87
CA ASN A 92 18.83 -21.14 -5.21
C ASN A 92 19.52 -22.28 -4.43
N PRO A 93 19.68 -23.49 -5.00
CA PRO A 93 20.64 -24.43 -4.45
C PRO A 93 22.06 -23.83 -4.59
N PRO A 94 22.97 -24.04 -3.61
CA PRO A 94 24.35 -23.62 -3.78
C PRO A 94 24.94 -24.35 -4.97
N ALA A 95 25.41 -23.60 -5.97
CA ALA A 95 26.26 -24.12 -7.02
C ALA A 95 27.53 -24.65 -6.34
N GLN A 96 27.63 -25.98 -6.25
CA GLN A 96 28.78 -26.70 -5.71
C GLN A 96 29.95 -26.54 -6.70
N GLY A 97 31.10 -26.10 -6.19
CA GLY A 97 32.39 -26.18 -6.87
C GLY A 97 33.12 -27.46 -6.50
#